data_AF-A0A511AIL5-F1
#
_entry.id   AF-A0A511AIL5-F1
#
_cell.length_a   1.000
_cell.length_b   1.000
_cell.length_c   1.000
_cell.angle_alpha   90.00
_cell.angle_beta   90.00
_cell.angle_gamma   90.00
#
_symmetry.space_group_name_H-M   'P 1'
#
loop_
_entity.id
_entity.type
_entity.pdbx_description
1 polymer ?
#
loop_
_entity_poly.entity_id
_entity_poly.type
_entity_poly.pdbx_seq_one_letter_code
_entity_poly.pdbx_strand_id
1 'polypeptide(L)'
;MLSTSPAIEDYLKTVYAHTEWQPNPITPKALADRLGIAPSSVTEMVKRMSVLGLVTHVPYKAIQLTDVGLNRALAVVRRHRLIESWLVSEMGYARARVVRPAARGDRFASRPAGP
;
A
#
# COMPACT_ATOMS: atom_id res chain seq x y z
N MET A 1 2.51 -4.50 -23.52
CA MET A 1 2.61 -4.29 -22.06
C MET A 1 3.64 -5.27 -21.52
N LEU A 2 4.69 -4.83 -20.84
CA LEU A 2 5.75 -5.71 -20.36
C LEU A 2 5.20 -6.64 -19.27
N SER A 3 4.85 -7.88 -19.65
CA SER A 3 4.43 -8.95 -18.74
C SER A 3 5.58 -9.31 -17.80
N THR A 4 5.65 -8.62 -16.66
CA THR A 4 6.54 -8.95 -15.56
C THR A 4 5.79 -9.95 -14.66
N SER A 5 6.50 -10.95 -14.12
CA SER A 5 5.87 -11.93 -13.23
C SER A 5 5.28 -11.23 -12.00
N PRO A 6 4.08 -11.63 -11.50
CA PRO A 6 3.49 -11.07 -10.28
C PRO A 6 4.48 -11.06 -9.10
N ALA A 7 5.31 -12.11 -8.99
CA ALA A 7 6.34 -12.18 -7.96
C ALA A 7 7.38 -11.05 -8.07
N ILE A 8 7.83 -10.71 -9.28
CA ILE A 8 8.78 -9.59 -9.45
C ILE A 8 8.11 -8.26 -9.10
N GLU A 9 6.84 -8.09 -9.45
CA GLU A 9 6.07 -6.89 -9.08
C GLU A 9 5.95 -6.72 -7.57
N ASP A 10 5.72 -7.80 -6.82
CA ASP A 10 5.66 -7.81 -5.36
C ASP A 10 7.00 -7.42 -4.72
N TYR A 11 8.11 -7.91 -5.27
CA TYR A 11 9.44 -7.51 -4.82
C TYR A 11 9.71 -6.03 -5.10
N LEU A 12 9.44 -5.56 -6.32
CA LEU A 12 9.65 -4.16 -6.71
C LEU A 12 8.82 -3.20 -5.83
N LYS A 13 7.54 -3.51 -5.62
CA LYS A 13 6.65 -2.76 -4.72
C LYS A 13 7.23 -2.70 -3.30
N THR A 14 7.68 -3.83 -2.77
CA THR A 14 8.15 -3.93 -1.38
C THR A 14 9.45 -3.18 -1.16
N VAL A 15 10.39 -3.28 -2.10
CA VAL A 15 11.64 -2.50 -2.07
C VAL A 15 11.32 -1.01 -2.15
N TYR A 16 10.46 -0.59 -3.09
CA TYR A 16 10.06 0.81 -3.23
C TYR A 16 9.40 1.36 -1.97
N ALA A 17 8.42 0.64 -1.41
CA ALA A 17 7.70 1.05 -0.20
C ALA A 17 8.62 1.17 1.02
N HIS A 18 9.71 0.39 1.08
CA HIS A 18 10.72 0.55 2.12
C HIS A 18 11.55 1.83 1.96
N THR A 19 11.86 2.21 0.71
CA THR A 19 12.65 3.40 0.40
C THR A 19 11.84 4.68 0.20
N GLU A 20 10.50 4.59 0.17
CA GLU A 20 9.62 5.75 -0.08
C GLU A 20 9.74 6.82 1.02
N TRP A 21 9.93 6.38 2.27
CA TRP A 21 9.97 7.25 3.45
C TRP A 21 11.37 7.40 4.06
N GLN A 22 12.36 6.71 3.50
CA GLN A 22 13.75 6.76 3.96
C GLN A 22 14.73 6.39 2.84
N PRO A 23 15.93 7.00 2.79
CA PRO A 23 16.92 6.66 1.78
C PRO A 23 17.64 5.32 2.06
N ASN A 24 17.41 4.71 3.22
CA ASN A 24 18.10 3.50 3.62
C ASN A 24 17.69 2.31 2.75
N PRO A 25 18.66 1.65 2.08
CA PRO A 25 18.36 0.52 1.22
C PRO A 25 17.97 -0.72 2.04
N ILE A 26 17.15 -1.58 1.44
CA ILE A 26 16.57 -2.73 2.15
C ILE A 26 17.56 -3.92 2.18
N THR A 27 17.68 -4.58 3.32
CA THR A 27 18.49 -5.81 3.43
C THR A 27 17.69 -7.02 2.91
N PRO A 28 18.35 -8.08 2.40
CA PRO A 28 17.66 -9.31 1.99
C PRO A 28 16.81 -9.91 3.11
N LYS A 29 17.27 -9.82 4.37
CA LYS A 29 16.51 -10.26 5.55
C LYS A 29 15.24 -9.45 5.73
N ALA A 30 15.32 -8.12 5.73
CA ALA A 30 14.15 -7.26 5.88
C ALA A 30 13.15 -7.42 4.72
N LEU A 31 13.64 -7.71 3.51
CA LEU A 31 12.79 -8.00 2.36
C LEU A 31 12.06 -9.34 2.54
N ALA A 32 12.74 -10.38 3.03
CA ALA A 32 12.15 -11.67 3.34
C ALA A 32 11.06 -11.56 4.41
N ASP A 33 11.34 -10.83 5.50
CA ASP A 33 10.40 -10.62 6.59
C ASP A 33 9.13 -9.89 6.10
N ARG A 34 9.27 -8.89 5.23
CA ARG A 34 8.13 -8.15 4.66
C ARG A 34 7.30 -8.95 3.67
N LEU A 35 7.93 -9.84 2.91
CA LEU A 35 7.27 -10.70 1.93
C LEU A 35 6.73 -12.00 2.55
N GLY A 36 7.13 -12.34 3.78
CA GLY A 36 6.70 -13.57 4.46
C GLY A 36 7.25 -14.85 3.82
N ILE A 37 8.45 -14.80 3.22
CA ILE A 37 9.05 -15.91 2.48
C ILE A 37 10.46 -16.22 2.96
N ALA A 38 10.99 -17.38 2.57
CA ALA A 38 12.33 -17.81 2.95
C ALA A 38 13.42 -16.87 2.41
N PRO A 39 14.47 -16.54 3.20
CA PRO A 39 15.60 -15.72 2.76
C PRO A 39 16.35 -16.27 1.53
N SER A 40 16.37 -17.60 1.36
CA SER A 40 16.94 -18.26 0.19
C SER A 40 16.19 -17.89 -1.09
N SER A 41 14.85 -17.92 -1.05
CA SER A 41 13.99 -17.53 -2.16
C SER A 41 14.18 -16.06 -2.54
N VAL A 42 14.33 -15.18 -1.54
CA VAL A 42 14.64 -13.76 -1.79
C VAL A 42 15.96 -13.61 -2.51
N THR A 43 17.00 -14.31 -2.04
CA THR A 43 18.34 -14.23 -2.64
C THR A 43 18.34 -14.67 -4.10
N GLU A 44 17.63 -15.76 -4.42
CA GLU A 44 17.50 -16.27 -5.78
C GLU A 44 16.74 -15.28 -6.68
N MET A 45 15.62 -14.73 -6.21
CA MET A 45 14.83 -13.75 -6.96
C MET A 45 15.60 -12.45 -7.17
N VAL A 46 16.33 -11.96 -6.16
CA VAL A 46 17.16 -10.75 -6.27
C VAL A 46 18.26 -10.92 -7.30
N LYS A 47 18.91 -12.09 -7.34
CA LYS A 47 19.88 -12.41 -8.40
C LYS A 47 19.24 -12.36 -9.78
N ARG A 48 18.06 -12.95 -9.94
CA ARG A 48 17.29 -12.90 -11.19
C ARG A 48 16.92 -11.46 -11.58
N MET A 49 16.43 -10.67 -10.64
CA MET A 49 16.09 -9.26 -10.88
C MET A 49 17.32 -8.41 -11.22
N SER A 50 18.49 -8.74 -10.68
CA SER A 50 19.76 -8.10 -11.02
C SER A 50 20.17 -8.39 -12.47
N VAL A 51 20.03 -9.65 -12.92
CA VAL A 51 20.26 -10.03 -14.33
C VAL A 51 19.28 -9.29 -15.26
N LEU A 52 18.05 -9.06 -14.82
CA LEU A 52 17.04 -8.28 -15.55
C LEU A 52 17.27 -6.76 -15.48
N GLY A 53 18.32 -6.29 -14.81
CA GLY A 53 18.63 -4.86 -14.66
C GLY A 53 17.61 -4.08 -13.83
N LEU A 54 16.83 -4.75 -12.98
CA LEU A 54 15.79 -4.13 -12.14
C LEU A 54 16.31 -3.68 -10.78
N VAL A 55 17.35 -4.35 -10.27
CA VAL A 55 17.98 -4.02 -9.00
C VAL A 55 19.49 -4.05 -9.15
N THR A 56 20.16 -3.18 -8.41
CA THR A 56 21.58 -3.35 -8.11
C THR A 56 21.70 -4.11 -6.81
N HIS A 57 22.45 -5.21 -6.85
CA HIS A 57 22.79 -5.99 -5.67
C HIS A 57 24.31 -6.14 -5.62
N VAL A 58 24.91 -5.55 -4.60
CA VAL A 58 26.30 -5.85 -4.24
C VAL A 58 26.25 -7.04 -3.27
N PRO A 59 27.07 -8.09 -3.45
CA PRO A 59 27.08 -9.26 -2.57
C PRO A 59 27.14 -8.85 -1.08
N TYR A 60 26.25 -9.42 -0.27
CA TYR A 60 26.11 -9.14 1.17
C TYR A 60 25.74 -7.69 1.53
N LYS A 61 25.29 -6.88 0.57
CA LYS A 61 24.84 -5.51 0.81
C LYS A 61 23.35 -5.34 0.51
N ALA A 62 22.89 -4.13 0.75
CA ALA A 62 21.51 -3.74 0.57
C ALA A 62 21.09 -3.75 -0.90
N ILE A 63 19.80 -4.00 -1.12
CA ILE A 63 19.15 -4.07 -2.43
C ILE A 63 18.67 -2.66 -2.78
N GLN A 64 18.97 -2.21 -3.99
CA GLN A 64 18.53 -0.92 -4.51
C GLN A 64 17.88 -1.10 -5.87
N LEU A 65 16.84 -0.31 -6.13
CA LEU A 65 16.20 -0.25 -7.45
C LEU A 65 17.12 0.49 -8.41
N THR A 66 17.27 -0.04 -9.63
CA THR A 66 17.78 0.76 -10.76
C THR A 66 16.71 1.75 -11.21
N ASP A 67 17.04 2.69 -12.09
CA ASP A 67 16.04 3.58 -12.71
C ASP A 67 14.93 2.79 -13.43
N VAL A 68 15.30 1.67 -14.08
CA VAL A 68 14.35 0.76 -14.74
C VAL A 68 13.45 0.08 -13.70
N GLY A 69 14.02 -0.43 -12.61
CA GLY A 69 13.27 -1.04 -11.52
C GLY A 69 12.33 -0.06 -10.82
N LEU A 70 12.79 1.16 -10.59
CA LEU A 70 12.02 2.24 -9.98
C LEU A 70 10.81 2.61 -10.83
N ASN A 71 11.01 2.84 -12.12
CA ASN A 71 9.91 3.16 -13.05
C ASN A 71 8.85 2.04 -13.08
N ARG A 72 9.29 0.77 -13.02
CA ARG A 72 8.37 -0.37 -12.95
C ARG A 72 7.65 -0.44 -11.61
N ALA A 73 8.36 -0.27 -10.49
CA ALA A 73 7.76 -0.25 -9.16
C ALA A 73 6.67 0.83 -9.08
N LEU A 74 6.96 2.04 -9.58
CA LEU A 74 6.00 3.14 -9.65
C LEU A 74 4.77 2.80 -10.49
N ALA A 75 4.94 2.17 -11.66
CA ALA A 75 3.82 1.77 -12.50
C ALA A 75 2.88 0.79 -11.77
N VAL A 76 3.46 -0.18 -11.06
CA VAL A 76 2.71 -1.17 -10.29
C VAL A 76 2.02 -0.52 -9.08
N VAL A 77 2.73 0.29 -8.29
CA VAL A 77 2.17 1.00 -7.12
C VAL A 77 1.02 1.92 -7.54
N ARG A 78 1.17 2.67 -8.63
CA ARG A 78 0.10 3.53 -9.16
C ARG A 78 -1.13 2.72 -9.53
N ARG A 79 -0.97 1.58 -10.22
CA ARG A 79 -2.09 0.70 -10.57
C ARG A 79 -2.81 0.19 -9.30
N HIS A 80 -2.08 -0.25 -8.29
CA HIS A 80 -2.68 -0.70 -7.04
C HIS A 80 -3.44 0.41 -6.32
N ARG A 81 -2.86 1.61 -6.19
CA ARG A 81 -3.52 2.76 -5.54
C ARG A 81 -4.79 3.20 -6.28
N LEU A 82 -4.81 3.12 -7.61
CA LEU A 82 -6.00 3.40 -8.41
C LEU A 82 -7.12 2.36 -8.19
N ILE A 83 -6.76 1.07 -8.17
CA ILE A 83 -7.73 0.00 -7.91
C ILE A 83 -8.27 0.11 -6.48
N GLU A 84 -7.41 0.34 -5.50
CA GLU A 84 -7.79 0.48 -4.09
C GLU A 84 -8.69 1.70 -3.86
N SER A 85 -8.32 2.87 -4.40
CA SER A 85 -9.16 4.07 -4.31
C SER A 85 -10.49 3.92 -5.03
N TRP A 86 -10.53 3.22 -6.17
CA TRP A 86 -11.77 2.88 -6.84
C TRP A 86 -12.64 1.93 -6.00
N LEU A 87 -12.07 0.87 -5.42
CA LEU A 87 -12.77 -0.07 -4.53
C LEU A 87 -13.30 0.61 -3.26
N VAL A 88 -12.50 1.47 -2.63
CA VAL A 88 -12.89 2.25 -1.45
C VAL A 88 -13.98 3.26 -1.80
N SER A 89 -13.91 3.89 -2.98
CA SER A 89 -14.98 4.77 -3.46
C SER A 89 -16.28 3.98 -3.63
N GLU A 90 -16.26 2.89 -4.39
CA GLU A 90 -17.48 2.14 -4.73
C GLU A 90 -18.12 1.44 -3.50
N MET A 91 -17.30 0.84 -2.62
CA MET A 91 -17.81 0.19 -1.39
C MET A 91 -18.03 1.18 -0.23
N GLY A 92 -17.36 2.35 -0.25
CA GLY A 92 -17.41 3.37 0.80
C GLY A 92 -18.58 4.34 0.70
N TYR A 93 -19.22 4.49 -0.46
CA TYR A 93 -20.47 5.25 -0.59
C TYR A 93 -21.68 4.59 0.08
N ALA A 94 -21.55 3.36 0.60
CA ALA A 94 -22.59 2.72 1.41
C ALA A 94 -22.65 3.19 2.88
N ARG A 95 -21.71 4.04 3.35
CA ARG A 95 -21.62 4.46 4.76
C ARG A 95 -21.92 5.94 5.00
N ALA A 96 -22.84 6.54 4.25
CA ALA A 96 -23.29 7.91 4.50
C ALA A 96 -24.81 8.11 4.38
N ARG A 97 -25.60 7.54 5.30
CA ARG A 97 -26.84 8.20 5.77
C ARG A 97 -27.41 7.55 7.03
N VAL A 98 -27.07 8.10 8.19
CA VAL A 98 -28.02 8.17 9.31
C VAL A 98 -28.05 9.60 9.80
N VAL A 99 -28.78 10.45 9.08
CA VAL A 99 -29.30 11.68 9.70
C VAL A 99 -30.48 11.25 10.54
N ARG A 100 -30.28 11.08 11.85
CA ARG A 100 -31.39 10.98 12.79
C ARG A 100 -31.93 12.41 12.96
N PRO A 101 -33.15 12.74 12.53
CA PRO A 101 -33.74 14.02 12.89
C PRO A 101 -33.87 14.04 14.42
N ALA A 102 -33.21 15.01 15.06
CA ALA A 102 -33.39 15.30 16.47
C ALA A 102 -34.89 15.60 16.68
N ALA A 103 -35.50 14.85 17.58
CA ALA A 103 -36.89 15.02 17.94
C ALA A 103 -37.12 16.47 18.40
N ARG A 104 -38.08 17.14 17.77
CA ARG A 104 -38.60 18.45 18.16
C ARG A 104 -39.20 18.33 19.56
N GLY A 105 -38.55 18.94 20.54
CA GLY A 105 -39.08 19.08 21.89
C GLY A 105 -40.04 20.25 21.95
N ASP A 106 -41.34 19.97 22.03
CA ASP A 106 -42.35 20.95 22.41
C ASP A 106 -43.29 20.27 23.41
N ARG A 107 -43.09 20.51 24.71
CA ARG A 107 -44.11 20.41 25.77
C ARG A 107 -43.61 21.06 27.06
N PHE A 108 -43.42 22.38 27.02
CA PHE A 108 -43.55 23.24 28.20
C PHE A 108 -44.88 23.97 28.10
N ALA A 109 -45.89 23.47 28.79
CA ALA A 109 -47.08 24.24 29.12
C ALA A 109 -47.57 23.75 30.49
N SER A 110 -46.93 24.30 31.54
CA SER A 110 -47.39 24.17 32.92
C SER A 110 -47.55 25.57 33.53
N ARG A 111 -48.84 25.93 33.76
CA ARG A 111 -49.42 26.90 34.71
C ARG A 111 -49.36 28.41 34.41
N PRO A 112 -50.36 29.20 34.87
CA PRO A 112 -50.67 29.47 36.30
C PRO A 112 -52.15 29.25 36.69
N ALA A 113 -52.46 28.79 37.92
CA ALA A 113 -52.77 29.52 39.17
C ALA A 113 -54.16 30.21 39.18
N GLY A 114 -54.90 30.00 40.28
CA GLY A 114 -56.31 30.40 40.50
C GLY A 114 -56.59 31.89 40.48
N PRO A 115 -57.83 32.30 40.81
CA PRO A 115 -58.31 32.25 42.19
C PRO A 115 -59.33 31.14 42.50
#